data_AF-A0A2E7TN38-F1
#
_entry.id   AF-A0A2E7TN38-F1
#
_cell.length_a   1.000
_cell.length_b   1.000
_cell.length_c   1.000
_cell.angle_alpha   90.00
_cell.angle_beta   90.00
_cell.angle_gamma   90.00
#
_symmetry.space_group_name_H-M   'P 1'
#
loop_
_entity.id
_entity.type
_entity.pdbx_description
1 polymer ?
#
loop_
_entity_poly.entity_id
_entity_poly.type
_entity_poly.pdbx_seq_one_letter_code
_entity_poly.pdbx_strand_id
1 'polypeptide(L)'
;MKIFNQLHELQNQGVITPETALDISNYYKSKNKESSSRLTVIYSVIGSILIGLGLILLFAHNWDEMSKIAKTIVAIAPLAITQISGGYFIYKKPDNLAAREGIGSLLFICIGLSISMVSQIYNIVGSLDSFMQIWLFLTLPLLLIFRSSMVAFLATIISTSYAILDGDVLSIIIYMVTLVLILTHFRFLNKKEPNSNYINLASWIIPSALSIGLCAFEQSNDELLFLSYFWLFTLFIWIGNSKSWKDKSNFRNGLKLIGSLGILVMLTMISFHEVADEFITYKMDFGQEWVSLFLISIPLLLVIVLKKGLFSELKKDQLSMAFIPITFVFFFSQSEIISAIIVNALILIIGIQKVLLGLGNNRLGQLNIGLLIISILVSCRFFDYQMDLLLRGIVFLALGLGFLLSNLKIIKTRKNENQ
;
A
#
# COMPACT_ATOMS: atom_id res chain seq x y z
N MET A 1 20.06 28.09 23.67
CA MET A 1 21.05 29.08 24.16
C MET A 1 21.81 28.63 25.41
N LYS A 2 21.19 27.99 26.42
CA LYS A 2 21.87 27.59 27.68
C LYS A 2 23.13 26.71 27.54
N ILE A 3 23.16 25.75 26.60
CA ILE A 3 24.29 24.83 26.39
C ILE A 3 25.58 25.52 25.91
N PHE A 4 25.48 26.58 25.09
CA PHE A 4 26.68 27.26 24.57
C PHE A 4 27.41 28.06 25.64
N ASN A 5 26.67 28.64 26.59
CA ASN A 5 27.28 29.34 27.73
C ASN A 5 27.95 28.34 28.69
N GLN A 6 27.34 27.18 28.91
CA GLN A 6 27.91 26.10 29.73
C GLN A 6 29.16 25.48 29.12
N LEU A 7 29.24 25.34 27.79
CA LEU A 7 30.45 24.90 27.10
C LEU A 7 31.63 25.83 27.35
N HIS A 8 31.38 27.14 27.34
CA HIS A 8 32.41 28.14 27.57
C HIS A 8 32.91 28.12 29.02
N GLU A 9 32.01 27.87 29.98
CA GLU A 9 32.35 27.72 31.40
C GLU A 9 33.17 26.45 31.65
N LEU A 10 32.77 25.31 31.07
CA LEU A 10 33.48 24.03 31.18
C LEU A 10 34.86 24.07 30.50
N GLN A 11 34.99 24.80 29.40
CA GLN A 11 36.28 25.05 28.75
C GLN A 11 37.18 25.94 29.62
N ASN A 12 36.63 27.01 30.22
CA ASN A 12 37.37 27.90 31.12
C ASN A 12 37.81 27.20 32.41
N GLN A 13 37.04 26.23 32.90
CA GLN A 13 37.39 25.40 34.06
C GLN A 13 38.32 24.23 33.72
N GLY A 14 38.74 24.07 32.45
CA GLY A 14 39.66 23.02 32.01
C GLY A 14 39.07 21.61 32.01
N VAL A 15 37.75 21.47 32.15
CA VAL A 15 37.05 20.17 32.19
C VAL A 15 36.99 19.54 30.79
N ILE A 16 36.97 20.35 29.74
CA ILE A 16 36.94 19.92 28.33
C ILE A 16 37.96 20.70 27.50
N THR A 17 38.50 20.07 26.45
CA THR A 17 39.43 20.74 25.52
C THR A 17 38.67 21.64 24.52
N PRO A 18 39.35 22.63 23.90
CA PRO A 18 38.74 23.48 22.87
C PRO A 18 38.17 22.68 21.69
N GLU A 19 38.85 21.59 21.30
CA GLU A 19 38.41 20.69 20.22
C GLU A 19 37.11 19.98 20.60
N THR A 20 37.02 19.41 21.80
CA THR A 20 35.80 18.74 22.27
C THR A 20 34.62 19.71 22.42
N ALA A 21 34.88 20.94 22.86
CA ALA A 21 33.84 21.98 22.92
C ALA A 21 33.29 22.33 21.52
N LEU A 22 34.18 22.37 20.52
CA LEU A 22 33.83 22.67 19.13
C LEU A 22 33.03 21.52 18.49
N ASP A 23 33.41 20.27 18.76
CA ASP A 23 32.67 19.07 18.33
C ASP A 23 31.27 19.00 18.95
N ILE A 24 31.13 19.28 20.25
CA ILE A 24 29.83 19.32 20.92
C ILE A 24 28.96 20.46 20.36
N SER A 25 29.55 21.64 20.14
CA SER A 25 28.87 22.76 19.48
C SER A 25 28.36 22.35 18.09
N ASN A 26 29.19 21.68 17.29
CA ASN A 26 28.84 21.22 15.95
C ASN A 26 27.72 20.17 15.99
N TYR A 27 27.76 19.24 16.94
CA TYR A 27 26.71 18.24 17.17
C TYR A 27 25.35 18.89 17.53
N TYR A 28 25.33 19.89 18.40
CA TYR A 28 24.08 20.59 18.75
C TYR A 28 23.61 21.56 17.66
N LYS A 29 24.52 22.16 16.89
CA LYS A 29 24.17 22.97 15.70
C LYS A 29 23.54 22.12 14.60
N SER A 30 24.09 20.93 14.33
CA SER A 30 23.51 20.00 13.35
C SER A 30 22.13 19.49 13.80
N LYS A 31 21.97 19.19 15.09
CA LYS A 31 20.68 18.78 15.69
C LYS A 31 19.62 19.90 15.68
N ASN A 32 20.00 21.16 15.92
CA ASN A 32 19.06 22.28 15.88
C ASN A 32 18.62 22.67 14.46
N LYS A 33 19.47 22.47 13.44
CA LYS A 33 19.14 22.73 12.03
C LYS A 33 17.89 21.96 11.57
N GLU A 34 17.65 20.75 12.09
CA GLU A 34 16.46 19.95 11.76
C GLU A 34 15.14 20.47 12.35
N SER A 35 15.18 21.25 13.44
CA SER A 35 13.96 21.77 14.09
C SER A 35 13.51 23.10 13.47
N SER A 36 14.47 23.97 13.16
CA SER A 36 14.21 25.27 12.52
C SER A 36 13.64 25.09 11.11
N SER A 37 14.08 24.07 10.36
CA SER A 37 13.59 23.82 9.00
C SER A 37 12.14 23.33 8.98
N ARG A 38 11.69 22.56 9.98
CA ARG A 38 10.30 22.05 10.03
C ARG A 38 9.28 23.17 10.22
N LEU A 39 9.55 24.11 11.14
CA LEU A 39 8.65 25.26 11.35
C LEU A 39 8.60 26.13 10.11
N THR A 40 9.74 26.40 9.46
CA THR A 40 9.77 27.14 8.19
C THR A 40 8.94 26.42 7.12
N VAL A 41 9.05 25.10 6.99
CA VAL A 41 8.22 24.33 6.04
C VAL A 41 6.75 24.44 6.38
N ILE A 42 6.35 24.28 7.65
CA ILE A 42 4.95 24.40 8.08
C ILE A 42 4.40 25.80 7.74
N TYR A 43 5.13 26.87 8.10
CA TYR A 43 4.71 28.24 7.78
C TYR A 43 4.66 28.52 6.29
N SER A 44 5.62 27.99 5.50
CA SER A 44 5.58 28.10 4.04
C SER A 44 4.38 27.38 3.45
N VAL A 45 4.04 26.18 3.95
CA VAL A 45 2.85 25.43 3.50
C VAL A 45 1.58 26.21 3.84
N ILE A 46 1.40 26.62 5.10
CA ILE A 46 0.22 27.40 5.53
C ILE A 46 0.12 28.70 4.74
N GLY A 47 1.22 29.44 4.59
CA GLY A 47 1.27 30.68 3.81
C GLY A 47 0.89 30.46 2.34
N SER A 48 1.41 29.41 1.71
CA SER A 48 1.06 29.08 0.31
C SER A 48 -0.41 28.71 0.13
N ILE A 49 -0.99 27.98 1.10
CA ILE A 49 -2.42 27.64 1.11
C ILE A 49 -3.27 28.89 1.25
N LEU A 50 -2.93 29.78 2.20
CA LEU A 50 -3.67 31.03 2.41
C LEU A 50 -3.60 31.95 1.20
N ILE A 51 -2.44 32.07 0.55
CA ILE A 51 -2.29 32.83 -0.70
C ILE A 51 -3.16 32.20 -1.80
N GLY A 52 -3.12 30.88 -1.95
CA GLY A 52 -3.95 30.16 -2.92
C GLY A 52 -5.45 30.39 -2.70
N LEU A 53 -5.92 30.25 -1.47
CA LEU A 53 -7.31 30.52 -1.09
C LEU A 53 -7.70 31.98 -1.32
N GLY A 54 -6.84 32.93 -0.97
CA GLY A 54 -7.06 34.35 -1.22
C GLY A 54 -7.19 34.66 -2.72
N LEU A 55 -6.32 34.08 -3.56
CA LEU A 55 -6.41 34.22 -5.01
C LEU A 55 -7.72 33.63 -5.56
N ILE A 56 -8.13 32.45 -5.08
CA ILE A 56 -9.41 31.85 -5.46
C ILE A 56 -10.58 32.78 -5.11
N LEU A 57 -10.60 33.36 -3.91
CA LEU A 57 -11.66 34.29 -3.48
C LEU A 57 -11.69 35.57 -4.30
N LEU A 58 -10.54 36.15 -4.63
CA LEU A 58 -10.44 37.34 -5.48
C LEU A 58 -10.98 37.06 -6.89
N PHE A 59 -10.55 35.96 -7.50
CA PHE A 59 -11.05 35.58 -8.83
C PHE A 59 -12.52 35.20 -8.82
N ALA A 60 -13.00 34.55 -7.76
CA ALA A 60 -14.42 34.24 -7.60
C ALA A 60 -15.28 35.50 -7.51
N HIS A 61 -14.84 36.51 -6.75
CA HIS A 61 -15.57 37.77 -6.61
C HIS A 61 -15.69 38.52 -7.94
N ASN A 62 -14.63 38.55 -8.75
CA ASN A 62 -14.63 39.23 -10.05
C ASN A 62 -15.08 38.34 -11.22
N TRP A 63 -15.47 37.09 -10.97
CA TRP A 63 -15.65 36.08 -12.02
C TRP A 63 -16.69 36.50 -13.06
N ASP A 64 -17.82 37.03 -12.66
CA ASP A 64 -18.92 37.31 -13.59
C ASP A 64 -18.61 38.49 -14.53
N GLU A 65 -17.79 39.43 -14.08
CA GLU A 65 -17.38 40.62 -14.86
C GLU A 65 -16.22 40.31 -15.82
N MET A 66 -15.47 39.23 -15.61
CA MET A 66 -14.32 38.90 -16.43
C MET A 66 -14.71 38.41 -17.83
N SER A 67 -14.00 38.91 -18.85
CA SER A 67 -14.12 38.40 -20.22
C SER A 67 -13.68 36.93 -20.30
N LYS A 68 -14.17 36.18 -21.30
CA LYS A 68 -13.76 34.78 -21.54
C LYS A 68 -12.23 34.65 -21.67
N ILE A 69 -11.57 35.59 -22.36
CA ILE A 69 -10.11 35.58 -22.53
C ILE A 69 -9.40 35.76 -21.18
N ALA A 70 -9.86 36.69 -20.34
CA ALA A 70 -9.28 36.92 -19.02
C ALA A 70 -9.41 35.66 -18.14
N LYS A 71 -10.57 34.99 -18.16
CA LYS A 71 -10.79 33.72 -17.45
C LYS A 71 -9.81 32.64 -17.93
N THR A 72 -9.63 32.50 -19.25
CA THR A 72 -8.69 31.53 -19.84
C THR A 72 -7.24 31.82 -19.45
N ILE A 73 -6.83 33.10 -19.43
CA ILE A 73 -5.49 33.50 -18.97
C ILE A 73 -5.30 33.10 -17.51
N VAL A 74 -6.26 33.39 -16.63
CA VAL A 74 -6.19 33.00 -15.22
C VAL A 74 -6.15 31.48 -15.04
N ALA A 75 -6.90 30.73 -15.86
CA ALA A 75 -6.91 29.27 -15.81
C ALA A 75 -5.56 28.63 -16.22
N ILE A 76 -4.84 29.25 -17.17
CA ILE A 76 -3.60 28.69 -17.74
C ILE A 76 -2.34 29.31 -17.10
N ALA A 77 -2.41 30.51 -16.53
CA ALA A 77 -1.26 31.20 -15.96
C ALA A 77 -0.52 30.38 -14.87
N PRO A 78 -1.20 29.74 -13.89
CA PRO A 78 -0.53 28.90 -12.90
C PRO A 78 0.23 27.73 -13.54
N LEU A 79 -0.34 27.12 -14.58
CA LEU A 79 0.30 26.05 -15.35
C LEU A 79 1.57 26.57 -16.05
N ALA A 80 1.47 27.68 -16.78
CA ALA A 80 2.59 28.28 -17.51
C ALA A 80 3.73 28.70 -16.57
N ILE A 81 3.41 29.38 -15.46
CA ILE A 81 4.40 29.81 -14.45
C ILE A 81 5.10 28.60 -13.83
N THR A 82 4.35 27.55 -13.52
CA THR A 82 4.90 26.32 -12.92
C THR A 82 5.77 25.56 -13.92
N GLN A 83 5.38 25.50 -15.21
CA GLN A 83 6.18 24.91 -16.28
C GLN A 83 7.51 25.64 -16.48
N ILE A 84 7.48 26.98 -16.58
CA ILE A 84 8.70 27.81 -16.74
C ILE A 84 9.62 27.62 -15.52
N SER A 85 9.06 27.66 -14.32
CA SER A 85 9.81 27.41 -13.08
C SER A 85 10.41 26.01 -13.07
N GLY A 86 9.64 25.00 -13.47
CA GLY A 86 10.09 23.62 -13.58
C GLY A 86 11.27 23.45 -14.53
N GLY A 87 11.16 24.01 -15.74
CA GLY A 87 12.24 24.01 -16.73
C GLY A 87 13.51 24.69 -16.20
N TYR A 88 13.37 25.84 -15.56
CA TYR A 88 14.50 26.54 -14.94
C TYR A 88 15.18 25.70 -13.86
N PHE A 89 14.42 25.09 -12.94
CA PHE A 89 14.99 24.29 -11.86
C PHE A 89 15.64 23.00 -12.35
N ILE A 90 15.05 22.32 -13.34
CA ILE A 90 15.64 21.13 -13.95
C ILE A 90 16.97 21.48 -14.62
N TYR A 91 17.04 22.62 -15.32
CA TYR A 91 18.25 23.03 -16.05
C TYR A 91 19.35 23.57 -15.13
N LYS A 92 19.02 24.45 -14.17
CA LYS A 92 20.02 25.14 -13.32
C LYS A 92 20.31 24.42 -12.01
N LYS A 93 19.37 23.64 -11.45
CA LYS A 93 19.47 23.02 -10.12
C LYS A 93 18.89 21.60 -10.10
N PRO A 94 19.38 20.67 -10.95
CA PRO A 94 18.82 19.33 -11.10
C PRO A 94 18.84 18.48 -9.82
N ASP A 95 19.75 18.77 -8.88
CA ASP A 95 19.89 18.02 -7.63
C ASP A 95 19.00 18.52 -6.49
N ASN A 96 18.23 19.60 -6.71
CA ASN A 96 17.35 20.12 -5.68
C ASN A 96 16.08 19.26 -5.53
N LEU A 97 16.11 18.32 -4.58
CA LEU A 97 15.00 17.42 -4.28
C LEU A 97 13.71 18.17 -3.94
N ALA A 98 13.78 19.19 -3.09
CA ALA A 98 12.59 19.94 -2.65
C ALA A 98 11.89 20.64 -3.83
N ALA A 99 12.67 21.19 -4.77
CA ALA A 99 12.12 21.79 -5.98
C ALA A 99 11.50 20.75 -6.92
N ARG A 100 12.14 19.59 -7.08
CA ARG A 100 11.61 18.51 -7.94
C ARG A 100 10.30 17.93 -7.41
N GLU A 101 10.20 17.73 -6.11
CA GLU A 101 9.01 17.24 -5.44
C GLU A 101 7.90 18.31 -5.46
N GLY A 102 8.22 19.55 -5.08
CA GLY A 102 7.26 20.64 -5.00
C GLY A 102 6.73 21.08 -6.37
N ILE A 103 7.62 21.43 -7.31
CA ILE A 103 7.23 21.92 -8.63
C ILE A 103 6.61 20.80 -9.46
N GLY A 104 7.12 19.57 -9.37
CA GLY A 104 6.52 18.42 -10.07
C GLY A 104 5.08 18.17 -9.61
N SER A 105 4.83 18.20 -8.31
CA SER A 105 3.48 18.01 -7.75
C SER A 105 2.55 19.16 -8.10
N LEU A 106 3.03 20.40 -8.01
CA LEU A 106 2.26 21.58 -8.40
C LEU A 106 1.90 21.52 -9.89
N LEU A 107 2.85 21.13 -10.74
CA LEU A 107 2.63 21.00 -12.18
C LEU A 107 1.59 19.92 -12.49
N PHE A 108 1.66 18.78 -11.81
CA PHE A 108 0.64 17.72 -11.91
C PHE A 108 -0.76 18.28 -11.61
N ILE A 109 -0.92 19.02 -10.51
CA ILE A 109 -2.21 19.60 -10.11
C ILE A 109 -2.67 20.69 -11.09
N CYS A 110 -1.77 21.58 -11.51
CA CYS A 110 -2.08 22.65 -12.45
C CYS A 110 -2.58 22.12 -13.80
N ILE A 111 -2.09 20.97 -14.29
CA ILE A 111 -2.60 20.35 -15.52
C ILE A 111 -4.09 20.04 -15.38
N GLY A 112 -4.49 19.32 -14.33
CA GLY A 112 -5.90 18.98 -14.10
C GLY A 112 -6.78 20.20 -13.88
N LEU A 113 -6.30 21.18 -13.10
CA LEU A 113 -7.01 22.43 -12.86
C LEU A 113 -7.22 23.23 -14.15
N SER A 114 -6.20 23.35 -15.00
CA SER A 114 -6.33 24.08 -16.27
C SER A 114 -7.31 23.38 -17.22
N ILE A 115 -7.28 22.05 -17.33
CA ILE A 115 -8.24 21.30 -18.16
C ILE A 115 -9.67 21.54 -17.65
N SER A 116 -9.89 21.41 -16.34
CA SER A 116 -11.22 21.58 -15.72
C SER A 116 -11.75 23.01 -15.88
N MET A 117 -10.91 24.02 -15.61
CA MET A 117 -11.29 25.43 -15.76
C MET A 117 -11.60 25.80 -17.21
N VAL A 118 -10.78 25.36 -18.16
CA VAL A 118 -11.03 25.63 -19.59
C VAL A 118 -12.33 24.95 -20.04
N SER A 119 -12.58 23.71 -19.61
CA SER A 119 -13.85 23.02 -19.88
C SER A 119 -15.05 23.83 -19.36
N GLN A 120 -14.98 24.36 -18.13
CA GLN A 120 -16.05 25.19 -17.57
C GLN A 120 -16.22 26.53 -18.31
N ILE A 121 -15.13 27.24 -18.63
CA ILE A 121 -15.20 28.56 -19.29
C ILE A 121 -15.85 28.47 -20.68
N TYR A 122 -15.59 27.37 -21.41
CA TYR A 122 -16.07 27.16 -22.77
C TYR A 122 -17.28 26.23 -22.84
N ASN A 123 -17.82 25.76 -21.72
CA ASN A 123 -18.91 24.79 -21.65
C ASN A 123 -18.63 23.54 -22.50
N ILE A 124 -17.39 23.04 -22.46
CA ILE A 124 -17.01 21.82 -23.18
C ILE A 124 -17.62 20.64 -22.43
N VAL A 125 -18.60 19.98 -23.07
CA VAL A 125 -19.19 18.74 -22.57
C VAL A 125 -18.15 17.62 -22.71
N GLY A 126 -17.81 17.00 -21.59
CA GLY A 126 -16.89 15.87 -21.54
C GLY A 126 -17.22 14.98 -20.35
N SER A 127 -16.79 13.72 -20.43
CA SER A 127 -16.94 12.74 -19.37
C SER A 127 -15.71 12.72 -18.44
N LEU A 128 -15.88 12.12 -17.26
CA LEU A 128 -14.84 12.09 -16.23
C LEU A 128 -13.66 11.18 -16.63
N ASP A 129 -13.91 10.10 -17.37
CA ASP A 129 -12.91 9.22 -17.99
C ASP A 129 -12.02 10.00 -18.97
N SER A 130 -12.61 10.74 -19.91
CA SER A 130 -11.89 11.54 -20.91
C SER A 130 -11.03 12.63 -20.25
N PHE A 131 -11.53 13.25 -19.18
CA PHE A 131 -10.75 14.18 -18.36
C PHE A 131 -9.53 13.50 -17.71
N MET A 132 -9.73 12.36 -17.05
CA MET A 132 -8.66 11.62 -16.40
C MET A 132 -7.62 11.09 -17.40
N GLN A 133 -8.06 10.64 -18.57
CA GLN A 133 -7.20 10.16 -19.64
C GLN A 133 -6.25 11.26 -20.13
N ILE A 134 -6.77 12.45 -20.44
CA ILE A 134 -5.95 13.59 -20.89
C ILE A 134 -4.98 14.01 -19.78
N TRP A 135 -5.45 14.07 -18.54
CA TRP A 135 -4.61 14.43 -17.40
C TRP A 135 -3.47 13.42 -17.21
N LEU A 136 -3.75 12.12 -17.28
CA LEU A 136 -2.75 11.06 -17.24
C LEU A 136 -1.73 11.19 -18.37
N PHE A 137 -2.20 11.33 -19.61
CA PHE A 137 -1.35 11.43 -20.78
C PHE A 137 -0.34 12.59 -20.66
N LEU A 138 -0.81 13.75 -20.18
CA LEU A 138 0.03 14.94 -19.99
C LEU A 138 0.95 14.84 -18.76
N THR A 139 0.63 14.01 -17.77
CA THR A 139 1.43 13.87 -16.54
C THR A 139 2.45 12.74 -16.61
N LEU A 140 2.27 11.73 -17.47
CA LEU A 140 3.23 10.64 -17.65
C LEU A 140 4.67 11.11 -17.95
N PRO A 141 4.91 12.10 -18.84
CA PRO A 141 6.25 12.63 -19.07
C PRO A 141 6.88 13.26 -17.81
N LEU A 142 6.07 13.81 -16.91
CA LEU A 142 6.57 14.43 -15.67
C LEU A 142 7.27 13.42 -14.76
N LEU A 143 6.81 12.16 -14.75
CA LEU A 143 7.44 11.08 -13.98
C LEU A 143 8.89 10.87 -14.42
N LEU A 144 9.15 10.92 -15.72
CA LEU A 144 10.47 10.69 -16.30
C LEU A 144 11.39 11.90 -16.16
N ILE A 145 10.82 13.10 -16.36
CA ILE A 145 11.56 14.37 -16.33
C ILE A 145 11.94 14.76 -14.90
N PHE A 146 10.94 14.85 -14.01
CA PHE A 146 11.18 15.28 -12.63
C PHE A 146 11.68 14.16 -11.74
N ARG A 147 11.43 12.88 -12.08
CA ARG A 147 11.69 11.70 -11.22
C ARG A 147 11.31 11.96 -9.76
N SER A 148 10.12 12.55 -9.59
CA SER A 148 9.56 12.95 -8.29
C SER A 148 8.72 11.81 -7.74
N SER A 149 8.95 11.45 -6.47
CA SER A 149 8.17 10.41 -5.79
C SER A 149 6.73 10.87 -5.52
N MET A 150 6.49 12.15 -5.25
CA MET A 150 5.13 12.66 -5.11
C MET A 150 4.35 12.61 -6.43
N VAL A 151 4.99 12.95 -7.56
CA VAL A 151 4.35 12.81 -8.87
C VAL A 151 4.02 11.34 -9.16
N ALA A 152 4.91 10.40 -8.77
CA ALA A 152 4.63 8.97 -8.87
C ALA A 152 3.40 8.55 -8.07
N PHE A 153 3.24 9.03 -6.83
CA PHE A 153 2.05 8.73 -6.03
C PHE A 153 0.78 9.31 -6.61
N LEU A 154 0.80 10.57 -7.04
CA LEU A 154 -0.35 11.22 -7.66
C LEU A 154 -0.75 10.50 -8.96
N ALA A 155 0.23 10.14 -9.80
CA ALA A 155 0.02 9.37 -11.01
C ALA A 155 -0.57 7.98 -10.71
N THR A 156 -0.15 7.32 -9.62
CA THR A 156 -0.71 6.03 -9.18
C THR A 156 -2.19 6.18 -8.85
N ILE A 157 -2.56 7.21 -8.09
CA ILE A 157 -3.94 7.43 -7.63
C ILE A 157 -4.86 7.68 -8.84
N ILE A 158 -4.46 8.59 -9.74
CA ILE A 158 -5.29 8.92 -10.90
C ILE A 158 -5.33 7.77 -11.91
N SER A 159 -4.24 7.02 -12.13
CA SER A 159 -4.25 5.87 -13.05
C SER A 159 -5.14 4.76 -12.55
N THR A 160 -5.13 4.50 -11.24
CA THR A 160 -5.99 3.49 -10.61
C THR A 160 -7.46 3.91 -10.69
N SER A 161 -7.75 5.19 -10.43
CA SER A 161 -9.12 5.72 -10.51
C SER A 161 -9.67 5.66 -11.94
N TYR A 162 -8.85 6.01 -12.92
CA TYR A 162 -9.20 5.96 -14.34
C TYR A 162 -9.48 4.53 -14.80
N ALA A 163 -8.64 3.57 -14.42
CA ALA A 163 -8.80 2.16 -14.79
C ALA A 163 -10.14 1.59 -14.28
N ILE A 164 -10.51 1.90 -13.04
CA ILE A 164 -11.77 1.40 -12.46
C ILE A 164 -12.99 2.05 -13.10
N LEU A 165 -12.89 3.35 -13.39
CA LEU A 165 -14.01 4.10 -13.94
C LEU A 165 -14.36 3.67 -15.37
N ASP A 166 -13.33 3.50 -16.20
CA ASP A 166 -13.49 3.22 -17.63
C ASP A 166 -13.53 1.71 -17.92
N GLY A 167 -12.59 0.94 -17.35
CA GLY A 167 -12.53 -0.52 -17.50
C GLY A 167 -12.19 -1.01 -18.91
N ASP A 168 -12.07 -0.13 -19.90
CA ASP A 168 -11.73 -0.51 -21.28
C ASP A 168 -10.24 -0.88 -21.43
N VAL A 169 -9.91 -1.57 -22.51
CA VAL A 169 -8.57 -2.03 -22.87
C VAL A 169 -7.55 -0.88 -22.80
N LEU A 170 -7.89 0.31 -23.30
CA LEU A 170 -6.98 1.46 -23.28
C LEU A 170 -6.68 1.94 -21.85
N SER A 171 -7.69 2.02 -20.98
CA SER A 171 -7.50 2.44 -19.59
C SER A 171 -6.62 1.44 -18.82
N ILE A 172 -6.82 0.15 -19.05
CA ILE A 172 -6.00 -0.93 -18.51
C ILE A 172 -4.55 -0.81 -19.00
N ILE A 173 -4.32 -0.55 -20.30
CA ILE A 173 -2.97 -0.36 -20.85
C ILE A 173 -2.29 0.85 -20.19
N ILE A 174 -2.98 1.99 -20.09
CA ILE A 174 -2.44 3.21 -19.48
C ILE A 174 -2.09 2.96 -18.01
N TYR A 175 -2.95 2.26 -17.27
CA TYR A 175 -2.70 1.85 -15.89
C TYR A 175 -1.46 0.98 -15.78
N MET A 176 -1.32 -0.04 -16.63
CA MET A 176 -0.17 -0.95 -16.63
C MET A 176 1.15 -0.24 -16.96
N VAL A 177 1.14 0.64 -17.97
CA VAL A 177 2.32 1.47 -18.31
C VAL A 177 2.72 2.35 -17.12
N THR A 178 1.73 2.99 -16.48
CA THR A 178 1.95 3.84 -15.30
C THR A 178 2.58 3.04 -14.17
N LEU A 179 2.04 1.85 -13.86
CA LEU A 179 2.58 0.94 -12.85
C LEU A 179 4.02 0.53 -13.12
N VAL A 180 4.37 0.17 -14.36
CA VAL A 180 5.74 -0.20 -14.74
C VAL A 180 6.71 0.95 -14.49
N LEU A 181 6.32 2.19 -14.84
CA LEU A 181 7.12 3.39 -14.58
C LEU A 181 7.31 3.64 -13.08
N ILE A 182 6.24 3.52 -12.29
CA ILE A 182 6.26 3.70 -10.83
C ILE A 182 7.14 2.64 -10.15
N LEU A 183 6.95 1.36 -10.50
CA LEU A 183 7.75 0.26 -9.96
C LEU A 183 9.23 0.42 -10.33
N THR A 184 9.53 0.89 -11.54
CA THR A 184 10.89 1.19 -11.98
C THR A 184 11.51 2.31 -11.14
N HIS A 185 10.81 3.42 -10.98
CA HIS A 185 11.24 4.56 -10.15
C HIS A 185 11.56 4.12 -8.71
N PHE A 186 10.63 3.42 -8.04
CA PHE A 186 10.83 2.98 -6.66
C PHE A 186 11.85 1.86 -6.52
N ARG A 187 12.07 1.03 -7.54
CA ARG A 187 13.17 0.06 -7.56
C ARG A 187 14.52 0.75 -7.57
N PHE A 188 14.69 1.81 -8.36
CA PHE A 188 15.91 2.61 -8.35
C PHE A 188 16.09 3.36 -7.03
N LEU A 189 15.02 3.96 -6.49
CA LEU A 189 15.08 4.67 -5.22
C LEU A 189 15.42 3.72 -4.07
N ASN A 190 14.86 2.52 -4.02
CA ASN A 190 15.13 1.55 -2.95
C ASN A 190 16.59 1.08 -2.94
N LYS A 191 17.24 1.03 -4.11
CA LYS A 191 18.68 0.70 -4.21
C LYS A 191 19.57 1.82 -3.68
N LYS A 192 19.16 3.09 -3.85
CA LYS A 192 19.93 4.26 -3.42
C LYS A 192 19.67 4.61 -1.95
N GLU A 193 18.40 4.66 -1.56
CA GLU A 193 17.94 5.14 -0.25
C GLU A 193 16.83 4.23 0.32
N PRO A 194 17.17 3.00 0.77
CA PRO A 194 16.19 2.00 1.21
C PRO A 194 15.37 2.41 2.43
N ASN A 195 15.90 3.35 3.23
CA ASN A 195 15.28 3.83 4.47
C ASN A 195 14.56 5.18 4.31
N SER A 196 14.38 5.68 3.09
CA SER A 196 13.66 6.93 2.85
C SER A 196 12.16 6.82 3.18
N ASN A 197 11.55 7.94 3.57
CA ASN A 197 10.11 8.01 3.84
C ASN A 197 9.29 7.71 2.57
N TYR A 198 9.81 8.06 1.38
CA TYR A 198 9.18 7.74 0.11
C TYR A 198 9.08 6.24 -0.14
N ILE A 199 10.12 5.46 0.20
CA ILE A 199 10.06 3.99 0.11
C ILE A 199 9.03 3.43 1.10
N ASN A 200 8.95 4.00 2.30
CA ASN A 200 7.92 3.61 3.25
C ASN A 200 6.50 3.87 2.68
N LEU A 201 6.23 5.09 2.21
CA LEU A 201 4.93 5.45 1.62
C LEU A 201 4.60 4.59 0.39
N ALA A 202 5.58 4.32 -0.48
CA ALA A 202 5.41 3.44 -1.63
C ALA A 202 5.02 2.02 -1.23
N SER A 203 5.51 1.52 -0.09
CA SER A 203 5.12 0.21 0.44
C SER A 203 3.66 0.12 0.87
N TRP A 204 2.97 1.26 1.03
CA TRP A 204 1.55 1.32 1.33
C TRP A 204 0.72 1.65 0.08
N ILE A 205 1.11 2.69 -0.65
CA ILE A 205 0.34 3.23 -1.78
C ILE A 205 0.30 2.23 -2.94
N ILE A 206 1.45 1.64 -3.33
CA ILE A 206 1.53 0.74 -4.48
C ILE A 206 0.68 -0.54 -4.27
N PRO A 207 0.84 -1.32 -3.18
CA PRO A 207 0.00 -2.49 -2.99
C PRO A 207 -1.48 -2.15 -2.85
N SER A 208 -1.83 -1.02 -2.21
CA SER A 208 -3.24 -0.59 -2.12
C SER A 208 -3.80 -0.28 -3.51
N ALA A 209 -3.04 0.45 -4.34
CA ALA A 209 -3.43 0.76 -5.71
C ALA A 209 -3.56 -0.50 -6.58
N LEU A 210 -2.64 -1.46 -6.44
CA LEU A 210 -2.73 -2.74 -7.13
C LEU A 210 -3.95 -3.55 -6.71
N SER A 211 -4.26 -3.60 -5.40
CA SER A 211 -5.45 -4.27 -4.90
C SER A 211 -6.72 -3.61 -5.43
N ILE A 212 -6.82 -2.29 -5.35
CA ILE A 212 -8.00 -1.55 -5.82
C ILE A 212 -8.13 -1.63 -7.35
N GLY A 213 -7.02 -1.53 -8.08
CA GLY A 213 -7.00 -1.58 -9.54
C GLY A 213 -7.31 -2.96 -10.12
N LEU A 214 -7.30 -4.04 -9.32
CA LEU A 214 -7.82 -5.33 -9.77
C LEU A 214 -9.31 -5.27 -10.08
N CYS A 215 -10.10 -4.41 -9.42
CA CYS A 215 -11.52 -4.21 -9.74
C CYS A 215 -11.75 -3.76 -11.20
N ALA A 216 -10.77 -3.10 -11.84
CA ALA A 216 -10.88 -2.71 -13.24
C ALA A 216 -11.01 -3.92 -14.20
N PHE A 217 -10.72 -5.13 -13.71
CA PHE A 217 -10.77 -6.37 -14.48
C PHE A 217 -12.02 -7.22 -14.19
N GLU A 218 -13.00 -6.71 -13.44
CA GLU A 218 -14.22 -7.44 -13.06
C GLU A 218 -15.01 -7.98 -14.24
N GLN A 219 -14.90 -7.36 -15.42
CA GLN A 219 -15.53 -7.86 -16.66
C GLN A 219 -15.04 -9.26 -17.11
N SER A 220 -14.05 -9.84 -16.44
CA SER A 220 -13.31 -11.03 -16.90
C SER A 220 -13.44 -12.28 -16.02
N ASN A 221 -14.54 -12.41 -15.26
CA ASN A 221 -14.93 -13.56 -14.40
C ASN A 221 -14.59 -13.39 -12.91
N ASP A 222 -15.64 -13.40 -12.08
CA ASP A 222 -15.56 -13.13 -10.64
C ASP A 222 -14.74 -14.20 -9.88
N GLU A 223 -14.82 -15.46 -10.29
CA GLU A 223 -14.04 -16.57 -9.70
C GLU A 223 -12.53 -16.34 -9.87
N LEU A 224 -12.13 -15.98 -11.09
CA LEU A 224 -10.73 -15.79 -11.45
C LEU A 224 -10.18 -14.53 -10.80
N LEU A 225 -10.99 -13.48 -10.74
CA LEU A 225 -10.66 -12.27 -10.00
C LEU A 225 -10.40 -12.58 -8.52
N PHE A 226 -11.25 -13.40 -7.90
CA PHE A 226 -11.08 -13.82 -6.50
C PHE A 226 -9.75 -14.57 -6.28
N LEU A 227 -9.42 -15.53 -7.14
CA LEU A 227 -8.14 -16.23 -7.09
C LEU A 227 -6.95 -15.25 -7.30
N SER A 228 -7.10 -14.29 -8.21
CA SER A 228 -6.08 -13.26 -8.47
C SER A 228 -5.81 -12.37 -7.26
N TYR A 229 -6.83 -12.00 -6.48
CA TYR A 229 -6.63 -11.32 -5.20
C TYR A 229 -5.79 -12.14 -4.22
N PHE A 230 -6.08 -13.43 -4.09
CA PHE A 230 -5.30 -14.35 -3.24
C PHE A 230 -3.83 -14.39 -3.66
N TRP A 231 -3.57 -14.50 -4.97
CA TRP A 231 -2.22 -14.52 -5.51
C TRP A 231 -1.50 -13.18 -5.33
N LEU A 232 -2.19 -12.06 -5.55
CA LEU A 232 -1.64 -10.71 -5.35
C LEU A 232 -1.22 -10.48 -3.90
N PHE A 233 -2.09 -10.78 -2.94
CA PHE A 233 -1.77 -10.59 -1.51
C PHE A 233 -0.64 -11.51 -1.05
N THR A 234 -0.59 -12.74 -1.56
CA THR A 234 0.53 -13.66 -1.35
C THR A 234 1.84 -13.07 -1.86
N LEU A 235 1.83 -12.49 -3.06
CA LEU A 235 2.99 -11.82 -3.64
C LEU A 235 3.46 -10.63 -2.79
N PHE A 236 2.55 -9.84 -2.23
CA PHE A 236 2.93 -8.75 -1.32
C PHE A 236 3.65 -9.24 -0.07
N ILE A 237 3.20 -10.35 0.53
CA ILE A 237 3.89 -10.96 1.68
C ILE A 237 5.29 -11.41 1.29
N TRP A 238 5.46 -12.02 0.11
CA TRP A 238 6.77 -12.50 -0.34
C TRP A 238 7.74 -11.34 -0.59
N ILE A 239 7.30 -10.29 -1.26
CA ILE A 239 8.12 -9.09 -1.45
C ILE A 239 8.43 -8.45 -0.09
N GLY A 240 7.45 -8.37 0.80
CA GLY A 240 7.61 -7.86 2.16
C GLY A 240 8.56 -8.69 3.04
N ASN A 241 8.74 -9.98 2.77
CA ASN A 241 9.69 -10.85 3.46
C ASN A 241 11.08 -10.92 2.78
N SER A 242 11.25 -10.26 1.62
CA SER A 242 12.54 -10.24 0.94
C SER A 242 13.61 -9.50 1.76
N LYS A 243 14.90 -9.75 1.43
CA LYS A 243 16.05 -9.17 2.14
C LYS A 243 15.98 -7.64 2.31
N SER A 244 15.33 -6.93 1.39
CA SER A 244 15.21 -5.47 1.43
C SER A 244 14.19 -4.95 2.44
N TRP A 245 13.29 -5.81 2.93
CA TRP A 245 12.12 -5.42 3.74
C TRP A 245 12.03 -6.17 5.07
N LYS A 246 12.63 -7.37 5.18
CA LYS A 246 12.52 -8.25 6.37
C LYS A 246 12.93 -7.59 7.68
N ASP A 247 13.90 -6.66 7.66
CA ASP A 247 14.45 -6.03 8.86
C ASP A 247 13.71 -4.73 9.23
N LYS A 248 12.74 -4.30 8.40
CA LYS A 248 11.92 -3.13 8.68
C LYS A 248 10.80 -3.49 9.66
N SER A 249 10.46 -2.54 10.54
CA SER A 249 9.29 -2.65 11.42
C SER A 249 8.00 -2.85 10.61
N ASN A 250 6.98 -3.50 11.19
CA ASN A 250 5.70 -3.80 10.52
C ASN A 250 5.06 -2.58 9.84
N PHE A 251 5.01 -1.41 10.48
CA PHE A 251 4.46 -0.17 9.88
C PHE A 251 5.28 0.39 8.72
N ARG A 252 6.56 0.02 8.63
CA ARG A 252 7.46 0.39 7.52
C ARG A 252 7.43 -0.62 6.36
N ASN A 253 6.59 -1.65 6.48
CA ASN A 253 6.46 -2.74 5.53
C ASN A 253 4.97 -2.91 5.19
N GLY A 254 4.39 -1.89 4.55
CA GLY A 254 3.00 -1.88 4.13
C GLY A 254 2.64 -3.07 3.24
N LEU A 255 3.57 -3.51 2.39
CA LEU A 255 3.44 -4.71 1.54
C LEU A 255 3.08 -5.94 2.37
N LYS A 256 3.88 -6.26 3.38
CA LYS A 256 3.61 -7.42 4.24
C LYS A 256 2.29 -7.27 4.98
N LEU A 257 1.98 -6.07 5.47
CA LEU A 257 0.78 -5.82 6.26
C LEU A 257 -0.49 -5.92 5.42
N ILE A 258 -0.55 -5.24 4.27
CA ILE A 258 -1.66 -5.29 3.31
C ILE A 258 -1.83 -6.72 2.79
N GLY A 259 -0.74 -7.38 2.40
CA GLY A 259 -0.79 -8.78 1.97
C GLY A 259 -1.33 -9.72 3.06
N SER A 260 -0.90 -9.54 4.31
CA SER A 260 -1.36 -10.38 5.42
C SER A 260 -2.83 -10.13 5.76
N LEU A 261 -3.26 -8.88 5.80
CA LEU A 261 -4.67 -8.54 6.02
C LEU A 261 -5.54 -9.05 4.87
N GLY A 262 -5.10 -8.85 3.62
CA GLY A 262 -5.78 -9.32 2.43
C GLY A 262 -6.01 -10.83 2.44
N ILE A 263 -4.97 -11.64 2.68
CA ILE A 263 -5.14 -13.10 2.81
C ILE A 263 -6.12 -13.45 3.94
N LEU A 264 -6.01 -12.80 5.10
CA LEU A 264 -6.88 -13.11 6.24
C LEU A 264 -8.36 -12.80 5.94
N VAL A 265 -8.64 -11.65 5.31
CA VAL A 265 -9.98 -11.28 4.86
C VAL A 265 -10.50 -12.28 3.84
N MET A 266 -9.71 -12.59 2.81
CA MET A 266 -10.10 -13.52 1.75
C MET A 266 -10.35 -14.94 2.27
N LEU A 267 -9.50 -15.44 3.18
CA LEU A 267 -9.71 -16.73 3.84
C LEU A 267 -10.99 -16.73 4.67
N THR A 268 -11.25 -15.64 5.40
CA THR A 268 -12.46 -15.54 6.23
C THR A 268 -13.71 -15.51 5.35
N MET A 269 -13.70 -14.78 4.23
CA MET A 269 -14.80 -14.75 3.26
C MET A 269 -15.10 -16.15 2.71
N ILE A 270 -14.09 -16.83 2.15
CA ILE A 270 -14.26 -18.17 1.54
C ILE A 270 -14.48 -19.29 2.56
N SER A 271 -14.41 -18.99 3.86
CA SER A 271 -14.75 -19.94 4.91
C SER A 271 -16.26 -20.18 5.03
N PHE A 272 -17.09 -19.30 4.48
CA PHE A 272 -18.54 -19.47 4.40
C PHE A 272 -18.89 -20.28 3.16
N HIS A 273 -19.78 -21.27 3.31
CA HIS A 273 -20.11 -22.19 2.22
C HIS A 273 -20.79 -21.49 1.04
N GLU A 274 -21.67 -20.51 1.26
CA GLU A 274 -22.28 -19.71 0.18
C GLU A 274 -21.24 -19.02 -0.72
N VAL A 275 -20.25 -18.38 -0.09
CA VAL A 275 -19.16 -17.73 -0.80
C VAL A 275 -18.28 -18.77 -1.49
N ALA A 276 -18.07 -19.93 -0.86
CA ALA A 276 -17.35 -21.04 -1.50
C ALA A 276 -18.12 -21.63 -2.69
N ASP A 277 -19.44 -21.63 -2.67
CA ASP A 277 -20.25 -22.07 -3.81
C ASP A 277 -20.06 -21.12 -5.00
N GLU A 278 -20.23 -19.82 -4.75
CA GLU A 278 -20.11 -18.74 -5.73
C GLU A 278 -18.73 -18.68 -6.40
N PHE A 279 -17.65 -18.82 -5.62
CA PHE A 279 -16.29 -18.58 -6.12
C PHE A 279 -15.43 -19.83 -6.35
N ILE A 280 -15.85 -21.03 -5.91
CA ILE A 280 -15.08 -22.29 -6.10
C ILE A 280 -15.85 -23.34 -6.90
N THR A 281 -17.17 -23.43 -6.72
CA THR A 281 -17.94 -24.58 -7.23
C THR A 281 -18.58 -24.30 -8.58
N TYR A 282 -18.86 -23.02 -8.89
CA TYR A 282 -19.28 -22.62 -10.22
C TYR A 282 -18.16 -22.95 -11.23
N LYS A 283 -18.55 -23.52 -12.38
CA LYS A 283 -17.62 -24.13 -13.34
C LYS A 283 -17.32 -23.15 -14.46
N MET A 284 -16.06 -22.76 -14.58
CA MET A 284 -15.53 -22.00 -15.72
C MET A 284 -15.98 -22.60 -17.07
N ASP A 285 -16.68 -21.78 -17.85
CA ASP A 285 -16.74 -21.96 -19.29
C ASP A 285 -15.48 -21.34 -19.90
N PHE A 286 -14.50 -22.19 -20.24
CA PHE A 286 -13.21 -21.77 -20.83
C PHE A 286 -13.34 -21.13 -22.23
N GLY A 287 -14.56 -20.85 -22.69
CA GLY A 287 -14.88 -20.41 -24.04
C GLY A 287 -14.39 -19.02 -24.44
N GLN A 288 -14.16 -18.06 -23.53
CA GLN A 288 -13.92 -16.66 -23.93
C GLN A 288 -13.08 -15.75 -23.01
N GLU A 289 -12.12 -16.25 -22.22
CA GLU A 289 -11.42 -15.39 -21.23
C GLU A 289 -9.89 -15.47 -21.27
N TRP A 290 -9.29 -14.97 -22.34
CA TRP A 290 -7.83 -14.75 -22.39
C TRP A 290 -7.34 -13.76 -21.31
N VAL A 291 -8.23 -12.92 -20.78
CA VAL A 291 -7.96 -11.90 -19.74
C VAL A 291 -7.77 -12.55 -18.37
N SER A 292 -8.47 -13.63 -18.06
CA SER A 292 -8.39 -14.32 -16.77
C SER A 292 -7.16 -15.23 -16.65
N LEU A 293 -6.73 -15.85 -17.75
CA LEU A 293 -5.40 -16.46 -17.87
C LEU A 293 -4.28 -15.42 -17.70
N PHE A 294 -4.52 -14.17 -18.11
CA PHE A 294 -3.56 -13.07 -17.94
C PHE A 294 -3.42 -12.64 -16.47
N LEU A 295 -4.53 -12.60 -15.72
CA LEU A 295 -4.56 -12.27 -14.28
C LEU A 295 -3.90 -13.33 -13.39
N ILE A 296 -3.91 -14.60 -13.78
CA ILE A 296 -3.13 -15.68 -13.14
C ILE A 296 -1.66 -15.68 -13.59
N SER A 297 -1.39 -15.29 -14.84
CA SER A 297 -0.04 -15.40 -15.43
C SER A 297 0.98 -14.45 -14.81
N ILE A 298 0.59 -13.26 -14.34
CA ILE A 298 1.55 -12.24 -13.84
C ILE A 298 2.21 -12.66 -12.52
N PRO A 299 1.50 -13.10 -11.47
CA PRO A 299 2.17 -13.59 -10.28
C PRO A 299 2.92 -14.91 -10.54
N LEU A 300 2.43 -15.81 -11.42
CA LEU A 300 3.14 -17.02 -11.85
C LEU A 300 4.46 -16.72 -12.60
N LEU A 301 4.45 -15.78 -13.55
CA LEU A 301 5.65 -15.26 -14.23
C LEU A 301 6.58 -14.54 -13.26
N LEU A 302 6.06 -13.80 -12.27
CA LEU A 302 6.89 -13.17 -11.23
C LEU A 302 7.54 -14.23 -10.32
N VAL A 303 6.88 -15.35 -10.01
CA VAL A 303 7.50 -16.48 -9.29
C VAL A 303 8.61 -17.13 -10.11
N ILE A 304 8.34 -17.38 -11.40
CA ILE A 304 9.26 -18.07 -12.32
C ILE A 304 10.47 -17.18 -12.69
N VAL A 305 10.28 -15.86 -12.82
CA VAL A 305 11.32 -14.88 -13.20
C VAL A 305 12.15 -14.38 -12.00
N LEU A 306 11.61 -14.34 -10.77
CA LEU A 306 12.27 -13.65 -9.64
C LEU A 306 13.24 -14.49 -8.78
N LYS A 307 13.81 -15.59 -9.29
CA LYS A 307 14.89 -16.41 -8.67
C LYS A 307 14.44 -17.40 -7.58
N LYS A 308 15.11 -18.56 -7.58
CA LYS A 308 15.11 -19.62 -6.54
C LYS A 308 15.13 -19.14 -5.08
N GLY A 309 15.60 -17.92 -4.79
CA GLY A 309 15.70 -17.35 -3.44
C GLY A 309 14.41 -16.76 -2.87
N LEU A 310 13.37 -16.51 -3.66
CA LEU A 310 12.05 -16.06 -3.16
C LEU A 310 11.20 -17.23 -2.65
N PHE A 311 11.32 -18.41 -3.27
CA PHE A 311 10.61 -19.62 -2.84
C PHE A 311 11.08 -20.14 -1.46
N SER A 312 12.32 -19.83 -1.05
CA SER A 312 12.79 -20.15 0.29
C SER A 312 12.23 -19.19 1.36
N GLU A 313 11.84 -17.97 1.00
CA GLU A 313 11.15 -17.03 1.89
C GLU A 313 9.66 -17.41 2.07
N LEU A 314 9.07 -18.08 1.07
CA LEU A 314 7.73 -18.68 1.07
C LEU A 314 7.49 -19.59 2.29
N LYS A 315 8.48 -20.44 2.61
CA LYS A 315 8.42 -21.37 3.75
C LYS A 315 8.47 -20.68 5.11
N LYS A 316 8.88 -19.40 5.18
CA LYS A 316 9.07 -18.71 6.46
C LYS A 316 7.81 -18.05 6.97
N ASP A 317 6.81 -17.78 6.12
CA ASP A 317 5.54 -17.20 6.54
C ASP A 317 4.36 -18.12 6.28
N GLN A 318 3.83 -18.69 7.35
CA GLN A 318 2.71 -19.64 7.37
C GLN A 318 1.46 -19.11 6.65
N LEU A 319 1.20 -17.81 6.74
CA LEU A 319 0.02 -17.22 6.10
C LEU A 319 0.16 -17.23 4.57
N SER A 320 1.37 -17.00 4.05
CA SER A 320 1.61 -17.03 2.61
C SER A 320 1.59 -18.44 2.00
N MET A 321 1.73 -19.48 2.84
CA MET A 321 1.58 -20.87 2.40
C MET A 321 0.11 -21.25 2.16
N ALA A 322 -0.85 -20.46 2.67
CA ALA A 322 -2.28 -20.68 2.43
C ALA A 322 -2.65 -20.64 0.94
N PHE A 323 -1.85 -19.98 0.10
CA PHE A 323 -2.09 -19.95 -1.35
C PHE A 323 -2.10 -21.35 -1.98
N ILE A 324 -1.31 -22.30 -1.47
CA ILE A 324 -1.21 -23.66 -2.02
C ILE A 324 -2.54 -24.42 -1.85
N PRO A 325 -3.05 -24.65 -0.61
CA PRO A 325 -4.31 -25.34 -0.43
C PRO A 325 -5.49 -24.58 -1.03
N ILE A 326 -5.50 -23.25 -1.04
CA ILE A 326 -6.58 -22.47 -1.67
C ILE A 326 -6.59 -22.66 -3.19
N THR A 327 -5.43 -22.59 -3.84
CA THR A 327 -5.33 -22.85 -5.29
C THR A 327 -5.75 -24.29 -5.59
N PHE A 328 -5.38 -25.25 -4.74
CA PHE A 328 -5.82 -26.64 -4.90
C PHE A 328 -7.34 -26.79 -4.75
N VAL A 329 -7.93 -26.22 -3.71
CA VAL A 329 -9.38 -26.25 -3.48
C VAL A 329 -10.12 -25.60 -4.66
N PHE A 330 -9.64 -24.46 -5.15
CA PHE A 330 -10.23 -23.74 -6.27
C PHE A 330 -10.32 -24.59 -7.55
N PHE A 331 -9.22 -25.28 -7.93
CA PHE A 331 -9.21 -26.05 -9.19
C PHE A 331 -9.77 -27.48 -9.07
N PHE A 332 -9.73 -28.09 -7.88
CA PHE A 332 -10.01 -29.53 -7.72
C PHE A 332 -11.23 -29.84 -6.85
N SER A 333 -11.70 -28.92 -6.02
CA SER A 333 -12.88 -29.18 -5.20
C SER A 333 -14.13 -29.18 -6.07
N GLN A 334 -14.98 -30.18 -5.89
CA GLN A 334 -16.29 -30.28 -6.54
C GLN A 334 -17.43 -30.11 -5.53
N SER A 335 -17.12 -29.73 -4.30
CA SER A 335 -18.10 -29.61 -3.21
C SER A 335 -17.80 -28.38 -2.36
N GLU A 336 -18.76 -27.47 -2.30
CA GLU A 336 -18.77 -26.28 -1.44
C GLU A 336 -18.48 -26.63 0.03
N ILE A 337 -19.05 -27.74 0.52
CA ILE A 337 -18.91 -28.18 1.91
C ILE A 337 -17.48 -28.61 2.19
N ILE A 338 -16.89 -29.41 1.28
CA ILE A 338 -15.50 -29.85 1.42
C ILE A 338 -14.55 -28.64 1.33
N SER A 339 -14.80 -27.73 0.40
CA SER A 339 -14.05 -26.47 0.28
C SER A 339 -14.08 -25.67 1.58
N ALA A 340 -15.28 -25.42 2.12
CA ALA A 340 -15.47 -24.68 3.36
C ALA A 340 -14.77 -25.37 4.55
N ILE A 341 -14.87 -26.69 4.67
CA ILE A 341 -14.20 -27.45 5.74
C ILE A 341 -12.67 -27.29 5.64
N ILE A 342 -12.10 -27.45 4.44
CA ILE A 342 -10.65 -27.31 4.22
C ILE A 342 -10.19 -25.89 4.57
N VAL A 343 -10.91 -24.86 4.14
CA VAL A 343 -10.60 -23.46 4.42
C VAL A 343 -10.67 -23.17 5.93
N ASN A 344 -11.74 -23.59 6.60
CA ASN A 344 -11.89 -23.38 8.05
C ASN A 344 -10.78 -24.10 8.84
N ALA A 345 -10.45 -25.34 8.44
CA ALA A 345 -9.34 -26.08 9.03
C ALA A 345 -7.99 -25.37 8.80
N LEU A 346 -7.76 -24.82 7.60
CA LEU A 346 -6.57 -24.05 7.26
C LEU A 346 -6.43 -22.80 8.15
N ILE A 347 -7.50 -22.02 8.32
CA ILE A 347 -7.49 -20.83 9.19
C ILE A 347 -7.17 -21.21 10.63
N LEU A 348 -7.79 -22.28 11.13
CA LEU A 348 -7.55 -22.78 12.49
C LEU A 348 -6.09 -23.23 12.67
N ILE A 349 -5.54 -23.98 11.71
CA ILE A 349 -4.14 -24.42 11.72
C ILE A 349 -3.19 -23.21 11.74
N ILE A 350 -3.42 -22.21 10.89
CA ILE A 350 -2.62 -20.99 10.84
C ILE A 350 -2.69 -20.25 12.19
N GLY A 351 -3.89 -20.11 12.76
CA GLY A 351 -4.09 -19.49 14.08
C GLY A 351 -3.31 -20.20 15.18
N ILE A 352 -3.45 -21.53 15.29
CA ILE A 352 -2.74 -22.36 16.28
C ILE A 352 -1.22 -22.25 16.08
N GLN A 353 -0.73 -22.35 14.85
CA GLN A 353 0.69 -22.24 14.57
C GLN A 353 1.28 -20.89 14.98
N LYS A 354 0.56 -19.78 14.74
CA LYS A 354 0.99 -18.44 15.17
C LYS A 354 1.03 -18.32 16.70
N VAL A 355 0.07 -18.92 17.42
CA VAL A 355 0.09 -19.00 18.89
C VAL A 355 1.31 -19.79 19.37
N LEU A 356 1.54 -20.99 18.82
CA LEU A 356 2.66 -21.85 19.21
C LEU A 356 4.03 -21.19 18.94
N LEU A 357 4.20 -20.53 17.79
CA LEU A 357 5.41 -19.76 17.47
C LEU A 357 5.58 -18.54 18.38
N GLY A 358 4.49 -17.86 18.73
CA GLY A 358 4.51 -16.72 19.64
C GLY A 358 4.92 -17.12 21.06
N LEU A 359 4.44 -18.26 21.54
CA LEU A 359 4.83 -18.84 22.83
C LEU A 359 6.30 -19.29 22.83
N GLY A 360 6.71 -20.06 21.80
CA GLY A 360 8.07 -20.61 21.73
C GLY A 360 9.17 -19.55 21.58
N ASN A 361 8.89 -18.45 20.87
CA ASN A 361 9.86 -17.37 20.65
C ASN A 361 9.68 -16.18 21.60
N ASN A 362 8.78 -16.27 22.59
CA ASN A 362 8.39 -15.18 23.50
C ASN A 362 8.02 -13.87 22.76
N ARG A 363 7.32 -14.01 21.62
CA ARG A 363 6.89 -12.89 20.76
C ARG A 363 5.39 -12.67 20.93
N LEU A 364 5.02 -11.80 21.88
CA LEU A 364 3.63 -11.43 22.16
C LEU A 364 2.85 -11.02 20.90
N GLY A 365 3.50 -10.32 19.96
CA GLY A 365 2.85 -9.93 18.71
C GLY A 365 2.37 -11.12 17.87
N GLN A 366 3.15 -12.19 17.75
CA GLN A 366 2.75 -13.38 16.99
C GLN A 366 1.66 -14.17 17.71
N LEU A 367 1.76 -14.25 19.04
CA LEU A 367 0.74 -14.87 19.89
C LEU A 367 -0.61 -14.15 19.75
N ASN A 368 -0.63 -12.83 19.87
CA ASN A 368 -1.85 -12.03 19.76
C ASN A 368 -2.48 -12.13 18.37
N ILE A 369 -1.67 -12.16 17.31
CA ILE A 369 -2.18 -12.39 15.93
C ILE A 369 -2.84 -13.76 15.83
N GLY A 370 -2.23 -14.82 16.37
CA GLY A 370 -2.82 -16.16 16.36
C GLY A 370 -4.13 -16.23 17.14
N LEU A 371 -4.18 -15.63 18.34
CA LEU A 371 -5.40 -15.53 19.13
C LEU A 371 -6.49 -14.74 18.43
N LEU A 372 -6.15 -13.64 17.76
CA LEU A 372 -7.08 -12.82 17.00
C LEU A 372 -7.69 -13.60 15.82
N ILE A 373 -6.87 -14.36 15.07
CA ILE A 373 -7.35 -15.23 13.98
C ILE A 373 -8.36 -16.26 14.50
N ILE A 374 -8.01 -16.95 15.59
CA ILE A 374 -8.90 -17.96 16.20
C ILE A 374 -10.18 -17.30 16.72
N SER A 375 -10.08 -16.13 17.34
CA SER A 375 -11.23 -15.40 17.89
C SER A 375 -12.20 -14.95 16.79
N ILE A 376 -11.69 -14.45 15.67
CA ILE A 376 -12.51 -14.10 14.50
C ILE A 376 -13.20 -15.35 13.95
N LEU A 377 -12.46 -16.45 13.74
CA LEU A 377 -13.02 -17.71 13.24
C LEU A 377 -14.14 -18.24 14.15
N VAL A 378 -13.90 -18.29 15.45
CA VAL A 378 -14.89 -18.71 16.47
C VAL A 378 -16.12 -17.80 16.44
N SER A 379 -15.93 -16.48 16.37
CA SER A 379 -17.04 -15.53 16.33
C SER A 379 -17.88 -15.70 15.06
N CYS A 380 -17.24 -15.78 13.89
CA CYS A 380 -17.91 -16.03 12.62
C CYS A 380 -18.73 -17.33 12.64
N ARG A 381 -18.18 -18.43 13.17
CA ARG A 381 -18.88 -19.72 13.23
C ARG A 381 -19.98 -19.78 14.31
N PHE A 382 -19.88 -18.98 15.35
CA PHE A 382 -20.90 -18.90 16.39
C PHE A 382 -22.17 -18.21 15.87
N PHE A 383 -22.00 -17.09 15.15
CA PHE A 383 -23.09 -16.31 14.57
C PHE A 383 -23.56 -16.80 13.20
N ASP A 384 -22.99 -17.89 12.67
CA ASP A 384 -23.44 -18.50 11.43
C ASP A 384 -24.86 -19.07 11.61
N TYR A 385 -25.85 -18.37 11.09
CA TYR A 385 -27.26 -18.70 11.25
C TYR A 385 -27.69 -19.92 10.43
N GLN A 386 -26.89 -20.33 9.43
CA GLN A 386 -27.22 -21.41 8.51
C GLN A 386 -26.83 -22.76 9.06
N MET A 387 -25.84 -22.80 9.97
CA MET A 387 -25.49 -24.03 10.68
C MET A 387 -26.52 -24.36 11.76
N ASP A 388 -26.89 -25.64 11.86
CA ASP A 388 -27.75 -26.13 12.94
C ASP A 388 -27.17 -25.79 14.33
N LEU A 389 -28.04 -25.41 15.26
CA LEU A 389 -27.65 -24.93 16.59
C LEU A 389 -26.99 -26.04 17.42
N LEU A 390 -27.47 -27.29 17.27
CA LEU A 390 -26.89 -28.45 17.95
C LEU A 390 -25.53 -28.81 17.35
N LEU A 391 -25.38 -28.78 16.02
CA LEU A 391 -24.08 -28.99 15.36
C LEU A 391 -23.04 -27.95 15.83
N ARG A 392 -23.39 -26.66 15.86
CA ARG A 392 -22.53 -25.60 16.39
C ARG A 392 -22.13 -25.88 17.83
N GLY A 393 -23.11 -26.20 18.70
CA GLY A 393 -22.86 -26.53 20.10
C GLY A 393 -21.87 -27.67 20.30
N ILE A 394 -22.02 -28.76 19.54
CA ILE A 394 -21.12 -29.93 19.60
C ILE A 394 -19.70 -29.55 19.16
N VAL A 395 -19.55 -28.82 18.05
CA VAL A 395 -18.23 -28.40 17.55
C VAL A 395 -17.54 -27.47 18.55
N PHE A 396 -18.24 -26.50 19.13
CA PHE A 396 -17.67 -25.60 20.14
C PHE A 396 -17.27 -26.33 21.43
N LEU A 397 -18.09 -27.28 21.92
CA LEU A 397 -17.75 -28.11 23.07
C LEU A 397 -16.50 -28.96 22.79
N ALA A 398 -16.41 -29.59 21.61
CA ALA A 398 -15.26 -30.39 21.22
C ALA A 398 -13.97 -29.54 21.13
N LEU A 399 -14.04 -28.36 20.50
CA LEU A 399 -12.91 -27.42 20.44
C LEU A 399 -12.49 -26.93 21.83
N GLY A 400 -13.46 -26.57 22.69
CA GLY A 400 -13.21 -26.13 24.05
C GLY A 400 -12.52 -27.20 24.90
N LEU A 401 -12.99 -28.45 24.83
CA LEU A 401 -12.34 -29.60 25.46
C LEU A 401 -10.92 -29.81 24.92
N GLY A 402 -10.72 -29.68 23.60
CA GLY A 402 -9.40 -29.76 22.97
C GLY A 402 -8.41 -28.71 23.50
N PHE A 403 -8.85 -27.47 23.69
CA PHE A 403 -8.03 -26.42 24.30
C PHE A 403 -7.71 -26.70 25.77
N LEU A 404 -8.67 -27.18 26.56
CA LEU A 404 -8.45 -27.54 27.97
C LEU A 404 -7.45 -28.70 28.11
N LEU A 405 -7.61 -29.76 27.32
CA LEU A 405 -6.68 -30.90 27.29
C LEU A 405 -5.28 -30.49 26.87
N SER A 406 -5.17 -29.60 25.86
CA SER A 406 -3.89 -29.05 25.42
C SER A 406 -3.21 -28.24 26.52
N ASN A 407 -3.97 -27.41 27.26
CA ASN A 407 -3.46 -26.65 28.39
C ASN A 407 -2.96 -27.56 29.53
N LEU A 408 -3.72 -28.60 29.88
CA LEU A 408 -3.31 -29.59 30.89
C LEU A 408 -2.00 -30.29 30.48
N LYS A 409 -1.87 -30.65 29.20
CA LYS A 409 -0.64 -31.25 28.67
C LYS A 409 0.56 -30.31 28.84
N ILE A 410 0.42 -29.03 28.47
CA ILE A 410 1.48 -28.01 28.59
C ILE A 410 1.91 -27.82 30.05
N ILE A 411 0.94 -27.75 30.98
CA ILE A 411 1.23 -27.62 32.42
C ILE A 411 2.01 -28.84 32.92
N LYS A 412 1.66 -30.04 32.48
CA LYS A 412 2.33 -31.28 32.86
C LYS A 412 3.77 -31.35 32.34
N THR A 413 4.03 -30.96 31.08
CA THR A 413 5.41 -30.89 30.56
C THR A 413 6.26 -29.87 31.29
N ARG A 414 5.73 -28.67 31.60
CA ARG A 414 6.49 -27.64 32.35
C ARG A 414 6.82 -28.05 33.78
N LYS A 415 5.97 -28.85 34.43
CA LYS A 415 6.26 -29.40 35.76
C LYS A 415 7.40 -30.43 35.73
N ASN A 416 7.50 -31.20 34.66
CA ASN A 416 8.55 -32.21 34.49
C ASN A 416 9.90 -31.62 34.04
N GLU A 417 9.93 -30.42 33.46
CA GLU A 417 11.18 -29.73 33.06
C GLU A 417 11.81 -28.91 34.23
N ASN A 418 11.03 -28.63 35.28
CA ASN A 418 11.47 -27.89 36.48
C ASN A 418 11.77 -28.81 37.69
N GLN A 419 11.76 -30.13 37.47
CA GLN A 419 12.24 -31.16 38.41
C GLN A 419 13.50 -31.78 37.82
#